data_AF-A0A955I8X3-F1
#
_entry.id   AF-A0A955I8X3-F1
#
_cell.length_a   1.000
_cell.length_b   1.000
_cell.length_c   1.000
_cell.angle_alpha   90.00
_cell.angle_beta   90.00
_cell.angle_gamma   90.00
#
_symmetry.space_group_name_H-M   'P 1'
#
loop_
_entity.id
_entity.type
_entity.pdbx_description
1 polymer ?
#
loop_
_entity_poly.entity_id
_entity_poly.type
_entity_poly.pdbx_seq_one_letter_code
_entity_poly.pdbx_strand_id
1 'polypeptide(L)'
;MNRAQLLLTKNQAEEIKKLAKKQGVSQSELVRKLLDQSLGVAKQQPTVSSGDWVCSLNEFGEENPRVQGFKEIYSVGGKHPEIRIITDATFRYYLANGTLPPGLDYRLLELGNQLKEFSRTQKLVLRRAYLVPGMQNPPGPRFLGVEPADIAAALVELYKFAIEHKYYEPEGARIVAFIYPFADPEPLQLPISASMDLPYGGYAIPVNKDASRVEVLATWGNNEGVQSFEAIDRCTVDAEKQIIIEKNIPQKNVMLATTMDEQSAKIELPLHKQFEQILSDMEILETARIVRELTQKYGLRRIEFSYDGRSGLEYNESIPYQLNEAPVHQFEQTARIKIIYTEKDVQAVKKLKKSEVTKTILLIDRAIVENRSYDVLNSVASLPHKFTVFYPGLAATAHAMRVLTDFGHTAIVVGSRKYEDGEQVLVKVDADQQINIQRLSIADRSSAVVGLYDARLYGIEKVGGKAFNLSILKTKGFNVPHGFVLTTEVFDQVIAENFTQKMRKSLLDTGVKNIAEVEELGRNLVKFPR
;
A
#
# COMPACT_ATOMS: atom_id res chain seq x y z
N MET A 1 -25.58 5.49 -8.83
CA MET A 1 -26.21 6.62 -9.53
C MET A 1 -25.10 7.37 -10.27
N ASN A 2 -25.08 7.34 -11.62
CA ASN A 2 -24.12 8.11 -12.43
C ASN A 2 -24.14 9.58 -11.96
N ARG A 3 -22.97 10.22 -11.79
CA ARG A 3 -22.89 11.69 -11.77
C ARG A 3 -23.26 12.17 -13.17
N ALA A 4 -24.55 12.17 -13.48
CA ALA A 4 -25.07 13.14 -14.41
C ALA A 4 -24.71 14.49 -13.78
N GLN A 5 -23.81 15.24 -14.41
CA GLN A 5 -23.81 16.68 -14.24
C GLN A 5 -25.26 17.09 -14.48
N LEU A 6 -25.96 17.51 -13.42
CA LEU A 6 -27.27 18.07 -13.57
C LEU A 6 -27.04 19.36 -14.36
N LEU A 7 -27.22 19.28 -15.68
CA LEU A 7 -27.15 20.42 -16.58
C LEU A 7 -28.38 21.25 -16.28
N LEU A 8 -28.25 22.09 -15.25
CA LEU A 8 -29.23 23.13 -14.96
C LEU A 8 -29.31 24.02 -16.19
N THR A 9 -30.53 24.21 -16.69
CA THR A 9 -30.76 25.24 -17.70
C THR A 9 -30.34 26.60 -17.12
N LYS A 10 -29.96 27.56 -17.98
CA LYS A 10 -29.58 28.92 -17.52
C LYS A 10 -30.64 29.54 -16.61
N ASN A 11 -31.93 29.26 -16.86
CA ASN A 11 -33.04 29.74 -16.03
C ASN A 11 -33.05 29.08 -14.64
N GLN A 12 -32.83 27.77 -14.54
CA GLN A 12 -32.76 27.06 -13.26
C GLN A 12 -31.54 27.50 -12.43
N ALA A 13 -30.39 27.72 -13.07
CA ALA A 13 -29.19 28.22 -12.39
C ALA A 13 -29.40 29.62 -11.80
N GLU A 14 -30.08 30.52 -12.52
CA GLU A 14 -30.41 31.86 -12.03
C GLU A 14 -31.47 31.85 -10.92
N GLU A 15 -32.45 30.95 -10.96
CA GLU A 15 -33.39 30.76 -9.84
C GLU A 15 -32.70 30.23 -8.58
N ILE A 16 -31.85 29.21 -8.72
CA ILE A 16 -31.06 28.66 -7.61
C ILE A 16 -30.18 29.75 -7.00
N LYS A 17 -29.55 30.59 -7.82
CA LYS A 17 -28.74 31.72 -7.37
C LYS A 17 -29.56 32.75 -6.58
N LYS A 18 -30.77 33.09 -7.05
CA LYS A 18 -31.68 34.02 -6.35
C LYS A 18 -32.16 33.43 -5.02
N LEU A 19 -32.57 32.16 -5.00
CA LEU A 19 -33.02 31.46 -3.80
C LEU A 19 -31.90 31.28 -2.77
N ALA A 20 -30.68 30.92 -3.21
CA ALA A 20 -29.53 30.73 -2.34
C ALA A 20 -29.17 32.05 -1.65
N LYS A 21 -29.18 33.16 -2.41
CA LYS A 21 -28.97 34.51 -1.86
C LYS A 21 -30.06 34.91 -0.87
N LYS A 22 -31.33 34.58 -1.15
CA LYS A 22 -32.46 34.85 -0.23
C LYS A 22 -32.36 34.05 1.07
N GLN A 23 -31.84 32.83 1.01
CA GLN A 23 -31.72 31.92 2.16
C GLN A 23 -30.38 32.01 2.88
N GLY A 24 -29.43 32.82 2.40
CA GLY A 24 -28.11 32.99 3.03
C GLY A 24 -27.23 31.73 2.97
N VAL A 25 -27.45 30.83 2.01
CA VAL A 25 -26.71 29.57 1.83
C VAL A 25 -25.97 29.55 0.50
N SER A 26 -24.98 28.67 0.35
CA SER A 26 -24.30 28.49 -0.95
C SER A 26 -25.23 27.84 -1.99
N GLN A 27 -24.98 28.07 -3.28
CA GLN A 27 -25.78 27.45 -4.35
C GLN A 27 -25.69 25.91 -4.31
N SER A 28 -24.50 25.37 -4.03
CA SER A 28 -24.27 23.93 -3.90
C SER A 28 -25.06 23.34 -2.73
N GLU A 29 -25.13 24.05 -1.61
CA GLU A 29 -25.90 23.63 -0.43
C GLU A 29 -27.41 23.69 -0.68
N LEU A 30 -27.89 24.72 -1.40
CA LEU A 30 -29.30 24.81 -1.78
C LEU A 30 -29.70 23.69 -2.75
N VAL A 31 -28.87 23.40 -3.76
CA VAL A 31 -29.11 22.29 -4.69
C VAL A 31 -29.16 20.96 -3.95
N ARG A 32 -28.28 20.75 -2.96
CA ARG A 32 -28.30 19.57 -2.11
C ARG A 32 -29.58 19.49 -1.28
N LYS A 33 -30.01 20.58 -0.63
CA LYS A 33 -31.27 20.63 0.13
C LYS A 33 -32.50 20.35 -0.72
N LEU A 34 -32.54 20.88 -1.95
CA LEU A 34 -33.64 20.64 -2.88
C LEU A 34 -33.64 19.20 -3.40
N LEU A 35 -32.47 18.60 -3.65
CA LEU A 35 -32.35 17.19 -3.97
C LEU A 35 -32.80 16.31 -2.80
N ASP A 36 -32.33 16.60 -1.59
CA ASP A 36 -32.71 15.90 -0.36
C ASP A 36 -34.21 16.02 -0.08
N GLN A 37 -34.85 17.15 -0.41
CA GLN A 37 -36.30 17.35 -0.31
C GLN A 37 -37.07 16.60 -1.41
N SER A 38 -36.57 16.60 -2.66
CA SER A 38 -37.20 15.87 -3.76
C SER A 38 -37.11 14.35 -3.60
N LEU A 39 -36.05 13.88 -2.93
CA LEU A 39 -35.83 12.49 -2.58
C LEU A 39 -36.44 12.13 -1.22
N GLY A 40 -36.91 13.14 -0.47
CA GLY A 40 -37.33 13.03 0.94
C GLY A 40 -38.83 12.83 1.18
N VAL A 41 -39.66 12.60 0.16
CA VAL A 41 -41.07 12.21 0.37
C VAL A 41 -41.19 10.70 0.43
N ALA A 42 -40.72 10.13 1.54
CA ALA A 42 -41.22 8.89 2.14
C ALA A 42 -40.76 8.79 3.59
N LYS A 43 -41.15 9.76 4.44
CA LYS A 43 -41.19 9.52 5.89
C LYS A 43 -42.42 8.70 6.22
N GLN A 44 -42.33 7.39 6.04
CA GLN A 44 -43.06 6.42 6.87
C GLN A 44 -42.06 5.77 7.81
N GLN A 45 -42.42 5.70 9.09
CA GLN A 45 -41.67 4.95 10.10
C GLN A 45 -41.49 3.50 9.63
N PRO A 46 -40.36 2.83 9.91
CA PRO A 46 -40.18 1.45 9.49
C PRO A 46 -41.04 0.54 10.38
N THR A 47 -42.26 0.26 9.92
CA THR A 47 -42.91 -1.00 10.23
C THR A 47 -42.19 -2.09 9.44
N VAL A 48 -41.34 -2.86 10.12
CA VAL A 48 -40.66 -4.04 9.56
C VAL A 48 -41.74 -5.05 9.19
N SER A 49 -42.10 -5.11 7.90
CA SER A 49 -42.92 -6.20 7.37
C SER A 49 -42.05 -7.40 7.08
N SER A 50 -42.55 -8.59 7.37
CA SER A 50 -42.02 -9.87 6.88
C SER A 50 -41.79 -9.82 5.36
N GLY A 51 -40.54 -9.68 4.89
CA GLY A 51 -40.25 -9.60 3.45
C GLY A 51 -38.83 -9.16 3.04
N ASP A 52 -38.02 -8.57 3.92
CA ASP A 52 -36.71 -7.99 3.52
C ASP A 52 -35.55 -8.99 3.57
N TRP A 53 -35.60 -10.00 2.69
CA TRP A 53 -34.51 -10.98 2.51
C TRP A 53 -33.24 -10.35 1.92
N VAL A 54 -33.43 -9.32 1.09
CA VAL A 54 -32.36 -8.58 0.40
C VAL A 54 -32.68 -7.09 0.46
N CYS A 55 -31.68 -6.27 0.78
CA CYS A 55 -31.82 -4.82 0.85
C CYS A 55 -30.63 -4.10 0.20
N SER A 56 -30.79 -2.81 -0.09
CA SER A 56 -29.70 -1.94 -0.51
C SER A 56 -28.84 -1.48 0.67
N LEU A 57 -27.69 -0.88 0.37
CA LEU A 57 -26.78 -0.34 1.38
C LEU A 57 -27.46 0.69 2.32
N ASN A 58 -28.39 1.50 1.80
CA ASN A 58 -29.08 2.53 2.58
C ASN A 58 -30.22 1.97 3.44
N GLU A 59 -30.83 0.86 3.01
CA GLU A 59 -31.92 0.19 3.72
C GLU A 59 -31.41 -0.73 4.84
N PHE A 60 -30.14 -1.16 4.76
CA PHE A 60 -29.56 -2.05 5.77
C PHE A 60 -29.42 -1.34 7.12
N GLY A 61 -30.29 -1.67 8.08
CA GLY A 61 -30.33 -1.03 9.39
C GLY A 61 -29.43 -1.65 10.46
N GLU A 62 -28.85 -2.82 10.21
CA GLU A 62 -28.08 -3.57 11.22
C GLU A 62 -26.63 -3.09 11.32
N GLU A 63 -26.03 -3.23 12.52
CA GLU A 63 -24.59 -3.02 12.69
C GLU A 63 -23.80 -4.19 12.11
N ASN A 64 -22.92 -3.89 11.15
CA ASN A 64 -22.02 -4.88 10.58
C ASN A 64 -20.75 -4.18 10.08
N PRO A 65 -19.56 -4.45 10.64
CA PRO A 65 -18.33 -3.72 10.30
C PRO A 65 -18.00 -3.73 8.80
N ARG A 66 -18.24 -4.85 8.10
CA ARG A 66 -17.94 -4.95 6.67
C ARG A 66 -18.92 -4.17 5.81
N VAL A 67 -20.21 -4.22 6.13
CA VAL A 67 -21.23 -3.42 5.41
C VAL A 67 -21.07 -1.94 5.73
N GLN A 68 -20.75 -1.62 6.99
CA GLN A 68 -20.55 -0.25 7.45
C GLN A 68 -19.39 0.43 6.73
N GLY A 69 -18.32 -0.30 6.41
CA GLY A 69 -17.20 0.22 5.61
C GLY A 69 -17.65 0.84 4.28
N PHE A 70 -18.61 0.23 3.57
CA PHE A 70 -19.17 0.82 2.34
C PHE A 70 -19.95 2.12 2.61
N LYS A 71 -20.74 2.17 3.69
CA LYS A 71 -21.45 3.39 4.10
C LYS A 71 -20.48 4.52 4.46
N GLU A 72 -19.39 4.18 5.14
CA GLU A 72 -18.34 5.13 5.50
C GLU A 72 -17.73 5.75 4.23
N ILE A 73 -17.31 4.93 3.27
CA ILE A 73 -16.76 5.33 1.97
C ILE A 73 -17.75 6.24 1.22
N TYR A 74 -19.01 5.82 1.10
CA TYR A 74 -20.05 6.63 0.45
C TYR A 74 -20.20 8.02 1.09
N SER A 75 -20.13 8.07 2.43
CA SER A 75 -20.36 9.30 3.18
C SER A 75 -19.28 10.37 3.03
N VAL A 76 -18.10 10.00 2.52
CA VAL A 76 -16.97 10.91 2.18
C VAL A 76 -16.80 11.09 0.67
N GLY A 77 -17.81 10.67 -0.10
CA GLY A 77 -17.83 10.78 -1.56
C GLY A 77 -16.90 9.81 -2.29
N GLY A 78 -16.40 8.77 -1.62
CA GLY A 78 -15.61 7.72 -2.25
C GLY A 78 -16.48 6.84 -3.16
N LYS A 79 -15.95 6.49 -4.32
CA LYS A 79 -16.61 5.56 -5.25
C LYS A 79 -16.53 4.13 -4.70
N HIS A 80 -17.66 3.45 -4.58
CA HIS A 80 -17.72 2.08 -4.10
C HIS A 80 -18.58 1.23 -5.04
N PRO A 81 -18.42 -0.11 -5.05
CA PRO A 81 -19.28 -0.97 -5.85
C PRO A 81 -20.73 -0.90 -5.38
N GLU A 82 -21.67 -1.01 -6.32
CA GLU A 82 -23.10 -1.14 -5.99
C GLU A 82 -23.33 -2.50 -5.34
N ILE A 83 -23.78 -2.53 -4.07
CA ILE A 83 -23.96 -3.78 -3.33
C ILE A 83 -25.44 -4.07 -3.02
N ARG A 84 -25.78 -5.35 -2.96
CA ARG A 84 -27.06 -5.87 -2.44
C ARG A 84 -26.77 -6.79 -1.27
N ILE A 85 -27.42 -6.56 -0.14
CA ILE A 85 -27.14 -7.23 1.12
C ILE A 85 -28.23 -8.24 1.40
N ILE A 86 -27.84 -9.50 1.58
CA ILE A 86 -28.70 -10.60 1.98
C ILE A 86 -28.64 -10.67 3.51
N THR A 87 -29.78 -10.40 4.15
CA THR A 87 -29.88 -10.14 5.59
C THR A 87 -29.74 -11.41 6.44
N ASP A 88 -29.51 -11.25 7.76
CA ASP A 88 -29.47 -12.38 8.70
C ASP A 88 -30.81 -13.14 8.71
N ALA A 89 -31.93 -12.44 8.48
CA ALA A 89 -33.25 -13.05 8.39
C ALA A 89 -33.31 -14.19 7.37
N THR A 90 -32.66 -14.02 6.22
CA THR A 90 -32.56 -15.05 5.19
C THR A 90 -31.83 -16.30 5.69
N PHE A 91 -30.72 -16.10 6.40
CA PHE A 91 -29.98 -17.20 7.02
C PHE A 91 -30.81 -17.90 8.09
N ARG A 92 -31.51 -17.15 8.96
CA ARG A 92 -32.37 -17.71 10.00
C ARG A 92 -33.51 -18.55 9.41
N TYR A 93 -34.10 -18.10 8.30
CA TYR A 93 -35.09 -18.89 7.57
C TYR A 93 -34.47 -20.19 7.04
N TYR A 94 -33.30 -20.11 6.39
CA TYR A 94 -32.60 -21.28 5.85
C TYR A 94 -32.24 -22.29 6.95
N LEU A 95 -31.75 -21.81 8.09
CA LEU A 95 -31.41 -22.64 9.25
C LEU A 95 -32.63 -23.41 9.77
N ALA A 96 -33.81 -22.79 9.79
CA ALA A 96 -35.04 -23.41 10.28
C ALA A 96 -35.69 -24.38 9.29
N ASN A 97 -35.60 -24.09 7.98
CA ASN A 97 -36.37 -24.80 6.94
C ASN A 97 -35.51 -25.69 6.02
N GLY A 98 -34.18 -25.60 6.10
CA GLY A 98 -33.25 -26.29 5.20
C GLY A 98 -33.32 -25.81 3.73
N THR A 99 -34.06 -24.74 3.45
CA THR A 99 -34.33 -24.21 2.11
C THR A 99 -34.34 -22.68 2.13
N LEU A 100 -34.03 -22.03 1.01
CA LEU A 100 -34.12 -20.58 0.89
C LEU A 100 -35.60 -20.13 0.97
N PRO A 101 -35.88 -18.89 1.41
CA PRO A 101 -37.22 -18.31 1.35
C PRO A 101 -37.86 -18.45 -0.05
N PRO A 102 -39.16 -18.76 -0.15
CA PRO A 102 -39.83 -18.91 -1.44
C PRO A 102 -39.66 -17.68 -2.34
N GLY A 103 -39.22 -17.91 -3.58
CA GLY A 103 -39.02 -16.86 -4.58
C GLY A 103 -37.73 -16.03 -4.41
N LEU A 104 -36.93 -16.28 -3.36
CA LEU A 104 -35.65 -15.59 -3.19
C LEU A 104 -34.66 -15.93 -4.30
N ASP A 105 -34.61 -17.18 -4.74
CA ASP A 105 -33.81 -17.64 -5.88
C ASP A 105 -34.07 -16.81 -7.15
N TYR A 106 -35.34 -16.63 -7.50
CA TYR A 106 -35.75 -15.78 -8.63
C TYR A 106 -35.35 -14.33 -8.42
N ARG A 107 -35.54 -13.81 -7.20
CA ARG A 107 -35.15 -12.43 -6.86
C ARG A 107 -33.63 -12.23 -6.95
N LEU A 108 -32.82 -13.19 -6.52
CA LEU A 108 -31.37 -13.15 -6.62
C LEU A 108 -30.90 -13.21 -8.07
N LEU A 109 -31.57 -14.00 -8.92
CA LEU A 109 -31.32 -14.03 -10.36
C LEU A 109 -31.63 -12.68 -11.02
N GLU A 110 -32.77 -12.07 -10.71
CA GLU A 110 -33.16 -10.75 -11.23
C GLU A 110 -32.14 -9.68 -10.79
N LEU A 111 -31.81 -9.63 -9.51
CA LEU A 111 -30.81 -8.70 -8.96
C LEU A 111 -29.43 -8.93 -9.57
N GLY A 112 -29.04 -10.19 -9.77
CA GLY A 112 -27.78 -10.54 -10.42
C GLY A 112 -27.73 -10.02 -11.86
N ASN A 113 -28.81 -10.20 -12.62
CA ASN A 113 -28.91 -9.66 -13.98
C ASN A 113 -28.88 -8.13 -14.02
N GLN A 114 -29.36 -7.43 -12.98
CA GLN A 114 -29.22 -5.98 -12.89
C GLN A 114 -27.79 -5.57 -12.52
N LEU A 115 -27.16 -6.24 -11.55
CA LEU A 115 -25.82 -5.92 -11.08
C LEU A 115 -24.74 -6.20 -12.13
N LYS A 116 -24.90 -7.24 -12.95
CA LYS A 116 -23.87 -7.63 -13.92
C LYS A 116 -23.60 -6.57 -14.99
N GLU A 117 -24.57 -5.71 -15.28
CA GLU A 117 -24.41 -4.59 -16.23
C GLU A 117 -23.33 -3.58 -15.77
N PHE A 118 -23.12 -3.50 -14.46
CA PHE A 118 -22.05 -2.69 -13.86
C PHE A 118 -20.70 -3.41 -13.85
N SER A 119 -20.69 -4.74 -14.04
CA SER A 119 -19.46 -5.52 -14.16
C SER A 119 -18.93 -5.49 -15.59
N ARG A 120 -17.62 -5.41 -15.77
CA ARG A 120 -16.99 -5.53 -17.10
C ARG A 120 -17.07 -6.96 -17.62
N THR A 121 -16.94 -7.95 -16.73
CA THR A 121 -16.99 -9.38 -17.07
C THR A 121 -18.41 -9.93 -17.10
N GLN A 122 -19.43 -9.11 -16.78
CA GLN A 122 -20.80 -9.56 -16.51
C GLN A 122 -20.90 -10.62 -15.40
N LYS A 123 -19.85 -10.76 -14.59
CA LYS A 123 -19.82 -11.65 -13.42
C LYS A 123 -20.05 -10.88 -12.14
N LEU A 124 -20.37 -11.63 -11.10
CA LEU A 124 -20.70 -11.12 -9.79
C LEU A 124 -19.78 -11.73 -8.72
N VAL A 125 -19.74 -11.06 -7.58
CA VAL A 125 -19.08 -11.55 -6.38
C VAL A 125 -20.12 -11.75 -5.30
N LEU A 126 -20.07 -12.89 -4.63
CA LEU A 126 -20.79 -13.12 -3.38
C LEU A 126 -19.78 -13.23 -2.24
N ARG A 127 -19.85 -12.29 -1.29
CA ARG A 127 -19.02 -12.29 -0.08
C ARG A 127 -19.84 -12.41 1.17
N ARG A 128 -19.22 -13.03 2.17
CA ARG A 128 -19.72 -13.04 3.55
C ARG A 128 -19.43 -11.72 4.25
N ALA A 129 -20.37 -11.31 5.09
CA ALA A 129 -20.24 -10.27 6.09
C ALA A 129 -20.63 -10.84 7.46
N TYR A 130 -20.03 -11.96 7.86
CA TYR A 130 -20.33 -12.55 9.16
C TYR A 130 -19.91 -11.62 10.29
N LEU A 131 -20.81 -11.44 11.25
CA LEU A 131 -20.53 -10.89 12.56
C LEU A 131 -20.60 -12.05 13.55
N VAL A 132 -19.45 -12.53 14.01
CA VAL A 132 -19.38 -13.59 15.03
C VAL A 132 -18.66 -13.00 16.23
N PRO A 133 -19.36 -12.75 17.35
CA PRO A 133 -18.75 -12.24 18.58
C PRO A 133 -17.50 -13.03 18.98
N GLY A 134 -16.41 -12.32 19.25
CA GLY A 134 -15.10 -12.93 19.54
C GLY A 134 -14.23 -13.26 18.32
N MET A 135 -14.73 -13.12 17.09
CA MET A 135 -13.94 -13.28 15.87
C MET A 135 -13.97 -12.01 15.00
N GLN A 136 -12.81 -11.38 14.83
CA GLN A 136 -12.69 -10.19 13.96
C GLN A 136 -12.89 -10.50 12.48
N ASN A 137 -12.51 -11.69 12.00
CA ASN A 137 -12.63 -12.09 10.60
C ASN A 137 -12.95 -13.59 10.47
N PRO A 138 -14.22 -13.98 10.66
CA PRO A 138 -14.62 -15.38 10.52
C PRO A 138 -14.24 -15.93 9.13
N PRO A 139 -13.59 -17.10 9.04
CA PRO A 139 -13.27 -17.72 7.75
C PRO A 139 -14.54 -18.20 7.04
N GLY A 140 -14.39 -18.65 5.80
CA GLY A 140 -15.50 -19.12 4.99
C GLY A 140 -15.26 -18.98 3.49
N PRO A 141 -16.17 -19.54 2.68
CA PRO A 141 -16.06 -19.45 1.25
C PRO A 141 -16.17 -18.00 0.78
N ARG A 142 -15.55 -17.75 -0.37
CA ARG A 142 -15.66 -16.51 -1.15
C ARG A 142 -15.94 -16.96 -2.58
N PHE A 143 -16.96 -16.40 -3.20
CA PHE A 143 -17.30 -16.75 -4.57
C PHE A 143 -17.04 -15.54 -5.44
N LEU A 144 -16.04 -15.66 -6.32
CA LEU A 144 -15.65 -14.66 -7.29
C LEU A 144 -16.06 -15.16 -8.69
N GLY A 145 -16.39 -14.25 -9.60
CA GLY A 145 -16.70 -14.62 -10.98
C GLY A 145 -18.01 -15.42 -11.16
N VAL A 146 -18.99 -15.23 -10.27
CA VAL A 146 -20.24 -16.00 -10.22
C VAL A 146 -21.23 -15.50 -11.29
N GLU A 147 -21.90 -16.42 -11.98
CA GLU A 147 -23.02 -16.07 -12.86
C GLU A 147 -24.29 -15.75 -12.06
N PRO A 148 -25.18 -14.87 -12.55
CA PRO A 148 -26.45 -14.57 -11.87
C PRO A 148 -27.27 -15.82 -11.49
N ALA A 149 -27.26 -16.85 -12.35
CA ALA A 149 -27.98 -18.10 -12.12
C ALA A 149 -27.42 -18.92 -10.95
N ASP A 150 -26.14 -18.76 -10.63
CA ASP A 150 -25.43 -19.57 -9.64
C ASP A 150 -25.37 -18.93 -8.25
N ILE A 151 -25.85 -17.69 -8.10
CA ILE A 151 -25.82 -16.95 -6.83
C ILE A 151 -26.56 -17.69 -5.72
N ALA A 152 -27.74 -18.23 -6.01
CA ALA A 152 -28.54 -18.93 -5.00
C ALA A 152 -27.80 -20.19 -4.49
N ALA A 153 -27.15 -20.93 -5.39
CA ALA A 153 -26.34 -22.10 -5.02
C ALA A 153 -25.12 -21.68 -4.19
N ALA A 154 -24.41 -20.62 -4.59
CA ALA A 154 -23.28 -20.08 -3.83
C ALA A 154 -23.67 -19.60 -2.43
N LEU A 155 -24.86 -18.99 -2.29
CA LEU A 155 -25.41 -18.57 -1.00
C LEU A 155 -25.70 -19.77 -0.09
N VAL A 156 -26.26 -20.85 -0.65
CA VAL A 156 -26.51 -22.09 0.09
C VAL A 156 -25.21 -22.69 0.63
N GLU A 157 -24.14 -22.73 -0.17
CA GLU A 157 -22.83 -23.22 0.27
C GLU A 157 -22.21 -22.34 1.37
N LEU A 158 -22.38 -21.02 1.26
CA LEU A 158 -21.99 -20.06 2.31
C LEU A 158 -22.73 -20.35 3.62
N TYR A 159 -24.04 -20.62 3.58
CA TYR A 159 -24.83 -20.98 4.75
C TYR A 159 -24.47 -22.34 5.34
N LYS A 160 -24.27 -23.37 4.52
CA LYS A 160 -23.81 -24.69 4.98
C LYS A 160 -22.50 -24.56 5.75
N PHE A 161 -21.54 -23.79 5.22
CA PHE A 161 -20.28 -23.53 5.92
C PHE A 161 -20.48 -22.88 7.29
N ALA A 162 -21.34 -21.85 7.38
CA ALA A 162 -21.63 -21.17 8.64
C ALA A 162 -22.32 -22.11 9.66
N ILE A 163 -23.15 -23.04 9.18
CA ILE A 163 -23.82 -24.06 10.01
C ILE A 163 -22.81 -25.07 10.55
N GLU A 164 -21.98 -25.63 9.66
CA GLU A 164 -20.94 -26.61 10.00
C GLU A 164 -19.98 -26.07 11.07
N HIS A 165 -19.61 -24.79 10.95
CA HIS A 165 -18.70 -24.12 11.89
C HIS A 165 -19.41 -23.46 13.07
N LYS A 166 -20.73 -23.63 13.20
CA LYS A 166 -21.53 -23.14 14.33
C LYS A 166 -21.43 -21.62 14.56
N TYR A 167 -21.20 -20.84 13.52
CA TYR A 167 -21.03 -19.39 13.62
C TYR A 167 -22.29 -18.64 14.07
N TYR A 168 -23.42 -19.30 14.04
CA TYR A 168 -24.71 -18.77 14.46
C TYR A 168 -25.04 -19.00 15.95
N GLU A 169 -24.28 -19.84 16.65
CA GLU A 169 -24.51 -20.19 18.06
C GLU A 169 -24.23 -19.03 19.03
N PRO A 170 -23.14 -18.23 18.88
CA PRO A 170 -22.86 -17.15 19.82
C PRO A 170 -23.97 -16.09 19.85
N GLU A 171 -24.32 -15.62 21.05
CA GLU A 171 -25.31 -14.55 21.22
C GLU A 171 -24.83 -13.26 20.53
N GLY A 172 -25.67 -12.69 19.66
CA GLY A 172 -25.31 -11.53 18.85
C GLY A 172 -24.68 -11.87 17.50
N ALA A 173 -24.50 -13.15 17.16
CA ALA A 173 -24.04 -13.55 15.83
C ALA A 173 -25.04 -13.13 14.73
N ARG A 174 -24.51 -12.67 13.59
CA ARG A 174 -25.26 -12.35 12.37
C ARG A 174 -24.55 -12.94 11.16
N ILE A 175 -25.28 -13.72 10.36
CA ILE A 175 -24.79 -14.36 9.14
C ILE A 175 -25.36 -13.60 7.94
N VAL A 176 -24.65 -12.54 7.57
CA VAL A 176 -24.98 -11.67 6.44
C VAL A 176 -24.11 -12.01 5.25
N ALA A 177 -24.65 -11.88 4.05
CA ALA A 177 -23.89 -11.93 2.80
C ALA A 177 -24.19 -10.70 1.95
N PHE A 178 -23.33 -10.39 0.99
CA PHE A 178 -23.60 -9.32 0.03
C PHE A 178 -23.08 -9.68 -1.36
N ILE A 179 -23.80 -9.21 -2.36
CA ILE A 179 -23.52 -9.40 -3.78
C ILE A 179 -23.12 -8.06 -4.37
N TYR A 180 -22.11 -8.05 -5.23
CA TYR A 180 -21.72 -6.86 -5.97
C TYR A 180 -21.11 -7.22 -7.33
N PRO A 181 -21.04 -6.27 -8.28
CA PRO A 181 -20.40 -6.48 -9.58
C PRO A 181 -18.95 -6.93 -9.40
N PHE A 182 -18.52 -7.95 -10.15
CA PHE A 182 -17.12 -8.34 -10.12
C PHE A 182 -16.27 -7.23 -10.76
N ALA A 183 -15.43 -6.59 -9.94
CA ALA A 183 -14.62 -5.46 -10.35
C ALA A 183 -13.34 -5.87 -11.08
N ASP A 184 -12.90 -7.13 -10.95
CA ASP A 184 -11.71 -7.60 -11.66
C ASP A 184 -11.95 -7.44 -13.18
N PRO A 185 -10.94 -6.96 -13.92
CA PRO A 185 -11.04 -6.82 -15.36
C PRO A 185 -11.23 -8.18 -16.02
N GLU A 186 -11.48 -8.16 -17.33
CA GLU A 186 -11.54 -9.39 -18.11
C GLU A 186 -10.31 -10.27 -17.86
N PRO A 187 -10.50 -11.60 -17.74
CA PRO A 187 -9.41 -12.53 -17.56
C PRO A 187 -8.29 -12.25 -18.56
N LEU A 188 -7.06 -12.13 -18.06
CA LEU A 188 -5.94 -11.75 -18.91
C LEU A 188 -5.65 -12.85 -19.93
N GLN A 189 -5.57 -12.45 -21.19
CA GLN A 189 -5.06 -13.30 -22.24
C GLN A 189 -3.53 -13.27 -22.23
N LEU A 190 -2.90 -14.44 -22.13
CA LEU A 190 -1.46 -14.58 -22.14
C LEU A 190 -0.94 -14.92 -23.55
N PRO A 191 0.22 -14.38 -23.97
CA PRO A 191 1.09 -13.44 -23.25
C PRO A 191 0.53 -12.01 -23.25
N ILE A 192 0.89 -11.23 -22.23
CA ILE A 192 0.47 -9.82 -22.10
C ILE A 192 1.04 -9.00 -23.25
N SER A 193 0.16 -8.39 -24.04
CA SER A 193 0.53 -7.45 -25.10
C SER A 193 0.77 -6.05 -24.54
N ALA A 194 1.56 -5.22 -25.25
CA ALA A 194 1.90 -3.88 -24.79
C ALA A 194 0.69 -2.91 -24.71
N SER A 195 -0.38 -3.19 -25.44
CA SER A 195 -1.62 -2.39 -25.46
C SER A 195 -2.67 -2.89 -24.48
N MET A 196 -2.39 -3.92 -23.70
CA MET A 196 -3.34 -4.49 -22.75
C MET A 196 -3.41 -3.63 -21.49
N ASP A 197 -4.62 -3.18 -21.15
CA ASP A 197 -4.89 -2.61 -19.83
C ASP A 197 -4.76 -3.70 -18.77
N LEU A 198 -3.93 -3.45 -17.77
CA LEU A 198 -3.74 -4.39 -16.67
C LEU A 198 -4.63 -4.02 -15.49
N PRO A 199 -5.17 -5.00 -14.75
CA PRO A 199 -5.72 -4.75 -13.42
C PRO A 199 -4.69 -4.05 -12.55
N TYR A 200 -5.18 -3.26 -11.60
CA TYR A 200 -4.38 -2.80 -10.48
C TYR A 200 -5.27 -2.53 -9.28
N GLY A 201 -4.64 -2.51 -8.11
CA GLY A 201 -5.31 -2.24 -6.85
C GLY A 201 -4.32 -2.02 -5.73
N GLY A 202 -4.83 -1.84 -4.52
CA GLY A 202 -3.97 -1.66 -3.36
C GLY A 202 -4.69 -1.19 -2.11
N TYR A 203 -3.91 -0.53 -1.25
CA TYR A 203 -4.36 -0.04 0.05
C TYR A 203 -3.89 1.38 0.30
N ALA A 204 -4.60 2.08 1.19
CA ALA A 204 -4.06 3.29 1.79
C ALA A 204 -4.27 3.30 3.30
N ILE A 205 -3.24 3.78 4.00
CA ILE A 205 -3.16 3.79 5.46
C ILE A 205 -2.72 5.17 5.98
N PRO A 206 -3.30 5.64 7.09
CA PRO A 206 -2.81 6.84 7.75
C PRO A 206 -1.47 6.54 8.41
N VAL A 207 -0.55 7.50 8.35
CA VAL A 207 0.78 7.42 8.96
C VAL A 207 0.80 8.08 10.35
N ASN A 208 -0.17 8.95 10.62
CA ASN A 208 -0.32 9.69 11.88
C ASN A 208 -1.79 9.82 12.30
N LYS A 209 -2.03 10.25 13.55
CA LYS A 209 -3.34 10.18 14.24
C LYS A 209 -4.45 10.98 13.56
N ASP A 210 -4.10 12.06 12.90
CA ASP A 210 -5.01 12.95 12.18
C ASP A 210 -5.10 12.62 10.67
N ALA A 211 -4.37 11.60 10.21
CA ALA A 211 -4.21 11.26 8.80
C ALA A 211 -3.81 12.46 7.93
N SER A 212 -3.07 13.44 8.46
CA SER A 212 -2.46 14.49 7.62
C SER A 212 -1.36 13.93 6.73
N ARG A 213 -0.79 12.76 7.09
CA ARG A 213 0.05 11.95 6.21
C ARG A 213 -0.62 10.61 5.92
N VAL A 214 -0.69 10.27 4.64
CA VAL A 214 -1.24 8.99 4.16
C VAL A 214 -0.24 8.31 3.27
N GLU A 215 -0.09 7.00 3.44
CA GLU A 215 0.67 6.16 2.54
C GLU A 215 -0.29 5.39 1.63
N VAL A 216 -0.08 5.52 0.32
CA VAL A 216 -0.83 4.83 -0.73
C VAL A 216 0.09 3.78 -1.35
N LEU A 217 -0.36 2.53 -1.32
CA LEU A 217 0.35 1.35 -1.80
C LEU A 217 -0.40 0.77 -2.99
N ALA A 218 0.29 0.48 -4.08
CA ALA A 218 -0.34 -0.07 -5.28
C ALA A 218 0.48 -1.21 -5.90
N THR A 219 -0.24 -2.16 -6.47
CA THR A 219 0.32 -3.27 -7.26
C THR A 219 -0.42 -3.38 -8.59
N TRP A 220 0.27 -3.86 -9.62
CA TRP A 220 -0.41 -4.45 -10.76
C TRP A 220 -1.15 -5.71 -10.27
N GLY A 221 -2.32 -5.97 -10.82
CA GLY A 221 -3.18 -7.06 -10.42
C GLY A 221 -4.12 -6.75 -9.25
N ASN A 222 -4.62 -7.80 -8.63
CA ASN A 222 -5.50 -7.78 -7.47
C ASN A 222 -4.79 -7.16 -6.27
N ASN A 223 -5.54 -6.42 -5.45
CA ASN A 223 -5.02 -5.69 -4.29
C ASN A 223 -4.32 -6.60 -3.25
N GLU A 224 -4.64 -7.90 -3.19
CA GLU A 224 -3.93 -8.92 -2.40
C GLU A 224 -2.41 -8.99 -2.72
N GLY A 225 -2.01 -8.56 -3.93
CA GLY A 225 -0.61 -8.45 -4.34
C GLY A 225 0.20 -7.49 -3.46
N VAL A 226 -0.42 -6.44 -2.89
CA VAL A 226 0.29 -5.50 -2.00
C VAL A 226 0.76 -6.17 -0.70
N GLN A 227 0.11 -7.24 -0.25
CA GLN A 227 0.56 -8.04 0.91
C GLN A 227 1.55 -9.14 0.50
N SER A 228 1.59 -9.47 -0.79
CA SER A 228 2.28 -10.64 -1.32
C SER A 228 3.61 -10.31 -1.99
N PHE A 229 3.80 -9.06 -2.42
CA PHE A 229 4.96 -8.62 -3.20
C PHE A 229 5.76 -7.54 -2.49
N GLU A 230 7.08 -7.60 -2.67
CA GLU A 230 8.02 -6.62 -2.12
C GLU A 230 8.15 -5.38 -3.02
N ALA A 231 8.10 -5.60 -4.34
CA ALA A 231 8.12 -4.54 -5.33
C ALA A 231 6.69 -4.07 -5.59
N ILE A 232 6.31 -2.98 -4.92
CA ILE A 232 5.02 -2.29 -5.07
C ILE A 232 5.26 -0.79 -5.10
N ASP A 233 4.36 -0.06 -5.74
CA ASP A 233 4.42 1.40 -5.71
C ASP A 233 4.02 1.89 -4.32
N ARG A 234 4.79 2.86 -3.83
CA ARG A 234 4.58 3.47 -2.51
C ARG A 234 4.65 4.97 -2.64
N CYS A 235 3.54 5.63 -2.34
CA CYS A 235 3.44 7.07 -2.39
C CYS A 235 3.05 7.61 -1.02
N THR A 236 3.80 8.57 -0.50
CA THR A 236 3.45 9.28 0.73
C THR A 236 2.86 10.63 0.37
N VAL A 237 1.72 10.97 0.94
CA VAL A 237 0.93 12.17 0.63
C VAL A 237 0.75 13.01 1.88
N ASP A 238 0.95 14.32 1.75
CA ASP A 238 0.42 15.31 2.70
C ASP A 238 -1.05 15.51 2.31
N ALA A 239 -1.95 14.79 2.99
CA ALA A 239 -3.37 14.75 2.66
C ALA A 239 -4.09 16.06 3.05
N GLU A 240 -3.47 16.90 3.87
CA GLU A 240 -3.98 18.23 4.17
C GLU A 240 -3.70 19.20 3.03
N LYS A 241 -2.45 19.24 2.55
CA LYS A 241 -2.05 20.11 1.44
C LYS A 241 -2.36 19.53 0.06
N GLN A 242 -2.78 18.27 0.00
CA GLN A 242 -3.03 17.53 -1.25
C GLN A 242 -1.79 17.52 -2.17
N ILE A 243 -0.63 17.20 -1.58
CA ILE A 243 0.64 17.08 -2.32
C ILE A 243 1.28 15.71 -2.07
N ILE A 244 1.85 15.13 -3.12
CA ILE A 244 2.65 13.91 -3.00
C ILE A 244 4.03 14.31 -2.50
N ILE A 245 4.40 13.82 -1.32
CA ILE A 245 5.68 14.08 -0.65
C ILE A 245 6.78 13.19 -1.25
N GLU A 246 6.47 11.91 -1.44
CA GLU A 246 7.43 10.90 -1.85
C GLU A 246 6.76 9.87 -2.77
N LYS A 247 7.51 9.39 -3.76
CA LYS A 247 7.16 8.26 -4.60
C LYS A 247 8.32 7.28 -4.68
N ASN A 248 8.06 6.02 -4.38
CA ASN A 248 8.97 4.91 -4.61
C ASN A 248 8.30 3.95 -5.58
N ILE A 249 8.83 3.89 -6.81
CA ILE A 249 8.30 3.10 -7.93
C ILE A 249 9.36 2.02 -8.27
N PRO A 250 9.36 0.87 -7.58
CA PRO A 250 10.32 -0.19 -7.84
C PRO A 250 9.98 -0.94 -9.14
N GLN A 251 10.94 -1.74 -9.62
CA GLN A 251 10.72 -2.68 -10.71
C GLN A 251 9.81 -3.82 -10.25
N LYS A 252 8.59 -3.87 -10.80
CA LYS A 252 7.57 -4.86 -10.50
C LYS A 252 7.64 -5.98 -11.54
N ASN A 253 8.21 -7.12 -11.21
CA ASN A 253 8.37 -8.24 -12.15
C ASN A 253 7.15 -9.16 -12.22
N VAL A 254 6.24 -9.10 -11.24
CA VAL A 254 5.08 -10.00 -11.14
C VAL A 254 3.82 -9.26 -10.70
N MET A 255 2.66 -9.84 -11.02
CA MET A 255 1.35 -9.43 -10.51
C MET A 255 0.50 -10.66 -10.14
N LEU A 256 -0.58 -10.45 -9.38
CA LEU A 256 -1.65 -11.44 -9.18
C LEU A 256 -2.86 -11.04 -9.99
N ALA A 257 -3.35 -11.86 -10.90
CA ALA A 257 -4.56 -11.52 -11.65
C ALA A 257 -5.35 -12.77 -12.04
N THR A 258 -6.62 -12.56 -12.40
CA THR A 258 -7.46 -13.60 -13.00
C THR A 258 -7.01 -13.86 -14.44
N THR A 259 -6.86 -15.15 -14.78
CA THR A 259 -6.64 -15.66 -16.14
C THR A 259 -7.85 -16.50 -16.57
N MET A 260 -7.85 -16.96 -17.81
CA MET A 260 -8.90 -17.88 -18.31
C MET A 260 -8.99 -19.17 -17.49
N ASP A 261 -7.89 -19.60 -16.89
CA ASP A 261 -7.78 -20.89 -16.20
C ASP A 261 -7.82 -20.76 -14.66
N GLU A 262 -7.38 -19.62 -14.11
CA GLU A 262 -7.20 -19.43 -12.67
C GLU A 262 -7.75 -18.08 -12.19
N GLN A 263 -8.46 -18.07 -11.05
CA GLN A 263 -8.98 -16.83 -10.46
C GLN A 263 -7.89 -15.93 -9.87
N SER A 264 -6.72 -16.48 -9.53
CA SER A 264 -5.59 -15.74 -8.95
C SER A 264 -4.26 -16.38 -9.35
N ALA A 265 -3.85 -16.14 -10.60
CA ALA A 265 -2.55 -16.57 -11.10
C ALA A 265 -1.46 -15.53 -10.80
N LYS A 266 -0.25 -16.02 -10.52
CA LYS A 266 0.96 -15.17 -10.48
C LYS A 266 1.54 -15.06 -11.88
N ILE A 267 1.53 -13.84 -12.43
CA ILE A 267 1.88 -13.59 -13.83
C ILE A 267 3.11 -12.67 -13.91
N GLU A 268 4.06 -13.00 -14.77
CA GLU A 268 5.20 -12.13 -15.05
C GLU A 268 4.78 -10.90 -15.86
N LEU A 269 5.22 -9.73 -15.42
CA LEU A 269 4.93 -8.48 -16.10
C LEU A 269 5.90 -8.27 -17.27
N PRO A 270 5.44 -7.76 -18.42
CA PRO A 270 6.34 -7.41 -19.51
C PRO A 270 7.25 -6.24 -19.11
N LEU A 271 8.50 -6.23 -19.58
CA LEU A 271 9.55 -5.28 -19.15
C LEU A 271 9.10 -3.81 -19.11
N HIS A 272 8.30 -3.37 -20.08
CA HIS A 272 7.82 -1.99 -20.15
C HIS A 272 6.86 -1.64 -18.99
N LYS A 273 6.03 -2.59 -18.52
CA LYS A 273 5.11 -2.40 -17.38
C LYS A 273 5.81 -2.43 -16.02
N GLN A 274 6.99 -3.05 -15.94
CA GLN A 274 7.66 -3.26 -14.65
C GLN A 274 8.08 -1.95 -13.98
N PHE A 275 8.38 -0.91 -14.77
CA PHE A 275 8.86 0.39 -14.28
C PHE A 275 7.78 1.48 -14.29
N GLU A 276 6.58 1.17 -14.79
CA GLU A 276 5.46 2.12 -14.83
C GLU A 276 4.95 2.41 -13.41
N GLN A 277 4.58 3.67 -13.17
CA GLN A 277 3.79 4.07 -12.01
C GLN A 277 2.35 3.57 -12.24
N ILE A 278 1.82 2.81 -11.28
CA ILE A 278 0.53 2.14 -11.40
C ILE A 278 -0.63 3.11 -11.31
N LEU A 279 -0.66 3.92 -10.25
CA LEU A 279 -1.71 4.90 -10.03
C LEU A 279 -1.32 6.24 -10.64
N SER A 280 -2.26 6.97 -11.22
CA SER A 280 -2.04 8.37 -11.54
C SER A 280 -1.90 9.22 -10.28
N ASP A 281 -1.28 10.40 -10.42
CA ASP A 281 -1.14 11.34 -9.30
C ASP A 281 -2.49 11.76 -8.71
N MET A 282 -3.51 11.89 -9.56
CA MET A 282 -4.87 12.19 -9.14
C MET A 282 -5.49 11.07 -8.30
N GLU A 283 -5.28 9.82 -8.68
CA GLU A 283 -5.76 8.66 -7.91
C GLU A 283 -5.04 8.53 -6.57
N ILE A 284 -3.75 8.83 -6.52
CA ILE A 284 -2.97 8.87 -5.27
C ILE A 284 -3.53 9.94 -4.33
N LEU A 285 -3.76 11.16 -4.83
CA LEU A 285 -4.30 12.27 -4.03
C LEU A 285 -5.73 12.02 -3.56
N GLU A 286 -6.60 11.51 -4.45
CA GLU A 286 -7.99 11.19 -4.11
C GLU A 286 -8.08 10.07 -3.06
N THR A 287 -7.26 9.04 -3.19
CA THR A 287 -7.17 7.96 -2.20
C THR A 287 -6.71 8.49 -0.84
N ALA A 288 -5.71 9.38 -0.82
CA ALA A 288 -5.26 10.02 0.43
C ALA A 288 -6.33 10.93 1.06
N ARG A 289 -7.07 11.69 0.24
CA ARG A 289 -8.20 12.51 0.68
C ARG A 289 -9.25 11.65 1.38
N ILE A 290 -9.62 10.52 0.78
CA ILE A 290 -10.63 9.61 1.35
C ILE A 290 -10.19 9.06 2.70
N VAL A 291 -8.94 8.58 2.83
CA VAL A 291 -8.41 8.11 4.13
C VAL A 291 -8.50 9.19 5.20
N ARG A 292 -8.14 10.44 4.86
CA ARG A 292 -8.20 11.57 5.80
C ARG A 292 -9.62 11.89 6.24
N GLU A 293 -10.56 12.02 5.31
CA GLU A 293 -11.95 12.31 5.64
C GLU A 293 -12.62 11.19 6.44
N LEU A 294 -12.34 9.94 6.09
CA LEU A 294 -12.76 8.78 6.88
C LEU A 294 -12.20 8.85 8.30
N THR A 295 -10.91 9.17 8.42
CA THR A 295 -10.23 9.30 9.72
C THR A 295 -10.85 10.39 10.58
N GLN A 296 -11.15 11.55 10.01
CA GLN A 296 -11.78 12.67 10.70
C GLN A 296 -13.18 12.35 11.21
N LYS A 297 -13.93 11.53 10.48
CA LYS A 297 -15.34 11.24 10.79
C LYS A 297 -15.55 9.99 11.64
N TYR A 298 -14.72 8.97 11.46
CA TYR A 298 -14.94 7.63 12.02
C TYR A 298 -13.74 7.08 12.81
N GLY A 299 -12.73 7.93 13.09
CA GLY A 299 -11.43 7.51 13.60
C GLY A 299 -10.58 6.83 12.52
N LEU A 300 -9.31 6.54 12.82
CA LEU A 300 -8.33 6.01 11.86
C LEU A 300 -8.90 4.85 11.02
N ARG A 301 -8.87 5.01 9.69
CA ARG A 301 -9.30 3.99 8.73
C ARG A 301 -8.22 3.61 7.75
N ARG A 302 -8.14 2.31 7.45
CA ARG A 302 -7.46 1.78 6.27
C ARG A 302 -8.52 1.52 5.21
N ILE A 303 -8.18 1.82 3.96
CA ILE A 303 -9.03 1.47 2.82
C ILE A 303 -8.32 0.51 1.87
N GLU A 304 -9.12 -0.31 1.21
CA GLU A 304 -8.70 -1.11 0.07
C GLU A 304 -9.38 -0.62 -1.20
N PHE A 305 -8.68 -0.68 -2.34
CA PHE A 305 -9.22 -0.27 -3.63
C PHE A 305 -8.79 -1.20 -4.76
N SER A 306 -9.60 -1.23 -5.82
CA SER A 306 -9.28 -1.87 -7.10
C SER A 306 -9.66 -0.94 -8.25
N TYR A 307 -9.00 -1.11 -9.39
CA TYR A 307 -9.42 -0.51 -10.64
C TYR A 307 -10.71 -1.18 -11.13
N ASP A 308 -11.72 -0.38 -11.50
CA ASP A 308 -13.03 -0.86 -11.97
C ASP A 308 -13.03 -1.32 -13.44
N GLY A 309 -11.90 -1.21 -14.13
CA GLY A 309 -11.79 -1.54 -15.55
C GLY A 309 -12.47 -0.53 -16.49
N ARG A 310 -12.95 0.62 -16.01
CA ARG A 310 -13.74 1.60 -16.80
C ARG A 310 -13.38 3.06 -16.53
N SER A 311 -13.48 3.51 -15.29
CA SER A 311 -13.54 4.94 -14.92
C SER A 311 -12.61 5.35 -13.77
N GLY A 312 -11.94 4.40 -13.12
CA GLY A 312 -10.94 4.66 -12.08
C GLY A 312 -11.10 3.73 -10.87
N LEU A 313 -10.59 4.18 -9.73
CA LEU A 313 -10.62 3.39 -8.50
C LEU A 313 -12.03 3.22 -7.92
N GLU A 314 -12.31 2.00 -7.47
CA GLU A 314 -13.40 1.67 -6.55
C GLU A 314 -12.81 1.23 -5.21
N TYR A 315 -13.36 1.79 -4.13
CA TYR A 315 -12.99 1.49 -2.76
C TYR A 315 -13.88 0.37 -2.24
N ASN A 316 -13.26 -0.77 -1.95
CA ASN A 316 -13.95 -2.03 -1.75
C ASN A 316 -14.11 -2.39 -0.28
N GLU A 317 -13.37 -1.72 0.60
CA GLU A 317 -13.39 -1.95 2.04
C GLU A 317 -12.84 -0.72 2.79
N SER A 318 -13.47 -0.39 3.92
CA SER A 318 -12.96 0.52 4.95
C SER A 318 -13.03 -0.21 6.29
N ILE A 319 -11.90 -0.28 6.99
CA ILE A 319 -11.84 -0.90 8.32
C ILE A 319 -11.08 -0.01 9.32
N PRO A 320 -11.37 -0.11 10.63
CA PRO A 320 -10.56 0.54 11.66
C PRO A 320 -9.08 0.20 11.51
N TYR A 321 -8.23 1.20 11.69
CA TYR A 321 -6.78 1.07 11.64
C TYR A 321 -6.16 1.49 12.97
N GLN A 322 -5.09 0.81 13.35
CA GLN A 322 -4.28 1.18 14.51
C GLN A 322 -2.90 1.59 14.00
N LEU A 323 -2.48 2.80 14.35
CA LEU A 323 -1.11 3.24 14.13
C LEU A 323 -0.19 2.39 14.98
N ASN A 324 0.80 1.77 14.35
CA ASN A 324 1.87 1.09 15.06
C ASN A 324 2.95 2.13 15.43
N GLU A 325 2.63 3.01 16.38
CA GLU A 325 3.64 3.77 17.11
C GLU A 325 4.20 2.81 18.18
N ALA A 326 5.16 1.95 17.84
CA ALA A 326 6.01 1.42 18.90
C ALA A 326 6.77 2.62 19.48
N PRO A 327 6.62 2.99 20.76
CA PRO A 327 7.39 4.08 21.34
C PRO A 327 8.85 3.65 21.36
N VAL A 328 9.58 4.03 20.32
CA VAL A 328 11.02 3.95 20.35
C VAL A 328 11.46 5.14 21.19
N HIS A 329 11.75 4.89 22.48
CA HIS A 329 12.30 5.93 23.36
C HIS A 329 13.50 6.59 22.70
N GLN A 330 13.70 7.89 22.90
CA GLN A 330 14.91 8.55 22.40
C GLN A 330 16.13 7.76 22.86
N PHE A 331 16.89 7.22 21.91
CA PHE A 331 18.11 6.51 22.22
C PHE A 331 19.12 6.66 21.10
N GLU A 332 20.38 6.63 21.52
CA GLU A 332 21.55 6.61 20.66
C GLU A 332 22.33 5.33 20.97
N GLN A 333 22.53 4.48 19.97
CA GLN A 333 23.24 3.21 20.13
C GLN A 333 24.28 3.03 19.02
N THR A 334 25.54 2.89 19.43
CA THR A 334 26.62 2.40 18.56
C THR A 334 26.80 0.90 18.79
N ALA A 335 26.61 0.09 17.76
CA ALA A 335 26.67 -1.36 17.88
C ALA A 335 27.15 -2.03 16.58
N ARG A 336 27.56 -3.29 16.70
CA ARG A 336 27.89 -4.16 15.57
C ARG A 336 26.66 -4.92 15.13
N ILE A 337 26.46 -5.05 13.82
CA ILE A 337 25.43 -5.91 13.24
C ILE A 337 25.82 -7.37 13.47
N LYS A 338 24.88 -8.18 13.93
CA LYS A 338 24.94 -9.64 13.89
C LYS A 338 23.79 -10.16 13.05
N ILE A 339 24.09 -10.79 11.93
CA ILE A 339 23.07 -11.33 11.03
C ILE A 339 22.58 -12.69 11.55
N ILE A 340 21.26 -12.87 11.58
CA ILE A 340 20.60 -14.11 11.96
C ILE A 340 20.09 -14.77 10.68
N TYR A 341 20.68 -15.90 10.30
CA TYR A 341 20.23 -16.71 9.15
C TYR A 341 19.43 -17.93 9.60
N THR A 342 19.77 -18.47 10.76
CA THR A 342 19.27 -19.77 11.25
C THR A 342 19.10 -19.78 12.77
N GLU A 343 18.44 -20.82 13.28
CA GLU A 343 18.33 -21.08 14.72
C GLU A 343 19.69 -21.18 15.43
N LYS A 344 20.73 -21.66 14.74
CA LYS A 344 22.08 -21.74 15.31
C LYS A 344 22.63 -20.36 15.66
N ASP A 345 22.32 -19.35 14.86
CA ASP A 345 22.72 -17.96 15.11
C ASP A 345 21.99 -17.40 16.34
N VAL A 346 20.71 -17.75 16.50
CA VAL A 346 19.92 -17.40 17.69
C VAL A 346 20.54 -18.00 18.96
N GLN A 347 20.94 -19.27 18.92
CA GLN A 347 21.60 -19.92 20.06
C GLN A 347 22.97 -19.32 20.37
N ALA A 348 23.68 -18.78 19.38
CA ALA A 348 24.94 -18.08 19.60
C ALA A 348 24.71 -16.75 20.33
N VAL A 349 23.73 -15.95 19.91
CA VAL A 349 23.42 -14.66 20.55
C VAL A 349 22.77 -14.81 21.93
N LYS A 350 22.07 -15.93 22.18
CA LYS A 350 21.50 -16.27 23.49
C LYS A 350 22.55 -16.36 24.61
N LYS A 351 23.81 -16.65 24.27
CA LYS A 351 24.93 -16.77 25.22
C LYS A 351 25.64 -15.45 25.53
N LEU A 352 25.27 -14.36 24.86
CA LEU A 352 25.91 -13.05 25.04
C LEU A 352 25.61 -12.48 26.43
N LYS A 353 26.62 -11.86 27.04
CA LYS A 353 26.44 -11.14 28.31
C LYS A 353 25.73 -9.80 28.06
N LYS A 354 25.09 -9.25 29.09
CA LYS A 354 24.37 -7.97 29.02
C LYS A 354 25.21 -6.81 28.43
N SER A 355 26.52 -6.78 28.68
CA SER A 355 27.45 -5.76 28.13
C SER A 355 27.74 -5.93 26.62
N GLU A 356 27.54 -7.14 26.08
CA GLU A 356 27.70 -7.46 24.66
C GLU A 356 26.38 -7.24 23.90
N VAL A 357 25.24 -7.48 24.56
CA VAL A 357 23.89 -7.20 24.04
C VAL A 357 23.75 -5.73 23.62
N THR A 358 24.15 -4.79 24.47
CA THR A 358 24.08 -3.35 24.15
C THR A 358 25.00 -2.93 23.00
N LYS A 359 26.00 -3.76 22.68
CA LYS A 359 26.96 -3.54 21.58
C LYS A 359 26.61 -4.32 20.32
N THR A 360 25.45 -5.00 20.30
CA THR A 360 25.03 -5.88 19.21
C THR A 360 23.63 -5.50 18.75
N ILE A 361 23.46 -5.27 17.45
CA ILE A 361 22.16 -5.15 16.78
C ILE A 361 21.94 -6.43 15.97
N LEU A 362 20.79 -7.08 16.14
CA LEU A 362 20.48 -8.28 15.38
C LEU A 362 19.84 -7.87 14.05
N LEU A 363 20.39 -8.30 12.92
CA LEU A 363 19.71 -8.18 11.63
C LEU A 363 19.09 -9.52 11.29
N ILE A 364 17.77 -9.58 11.20
CA ILE A 364 17.10 -10.77 10.65
C ILE A 364 17.47 -10.87 9.18
N ASP A 365 17.91 -12.04 8.72
CA ASP A 365 18.16 -12.24 7.30
C ASP A 365 16.86 -12.20 6.50
N ARG A 366 16.94 -11.65 5.30
CA ARG A 366 15.77 -11.45 4.44
C ARG A 366 15.08 -12.77 4.08
N ALA A 367 15.85 -13.85 3.89
CA ALA A 367 15.30 -15.16 3.53
C ALA A 367 14.39 -15.72 4.63
N ILE A 368 14.60 -15.35 5.90
CA ILE A 368 13.73 -15.77 7.02
C ILE A 368 12.32 -15.16 6.84
N VAL A 369 12.26 -13.89 6.42
CA VAL A 369 10.99 -13.17 6.22
C VAL A 369 10.30 -13.64 4.93
N GLU A 370 11.04 -13.72 3.82
CA GLU A 370 10.53 -14.15 2.51
C GLU A 370 9.96 -15.58 2.55
N ASN A 371 10.68 -16.51 3.19
CA ASN A 371 10.26 -17.90 3.30
C ASN A 371 9.32 -18.17 4.48
N ARG A 372 8.87 -17.12 5.19
CA ARG A 372 7.98 -17.24 6.36
C ARG A 372 8.49 -18.23 7.41
N SER A 373 9.80 -18.24 7.66
CA SER A 373 10.45 -19.11 8.64
C SER A 373 10.20 -18.60 10.06
N TYR A 374 8.94 -18.65 10.50
CA TYR A 374 8.48 -18.11 11.78
C TYR A 374 9.16 -18.76 12.99
N ASP A 375 9.68 -19.98 12.86
CA ASP A 375 10.40 -20.65 13.93
C ASP A 375 11.63 -19.84 14.37
N VAL A 376 12.46 -19.39 13.43
CA VAL A 376 13.66 -18.58 13.74
C VAL A 376 13.26 -17.24 14.33
N LEU A 377 12.20 -16.61 13.82
CA LEU A 377 11.71 -15.33 14.32
C LEU A 377 11.16 -15.45 15.76
N ASN A 378 10.41 -16.51 16.04
CA ASN A 378 9.91 -16.84 17.39
C ASN A 378 11.06 -17.13 18.35
N SER A 379 12.10 -17.82 17.89
CA SER A 379 13.30 -18.05 18.69
C SER A 379 14.03 -16.76 19.03
N VAL A 380 14.16 -15.83 18.07
CA VAL A 380 14.70 -14.48 18.35
C VAL A 380 13.82 -13.73 19.35
N ALA A 381 12.50 -13.76 19.20
CA ALA A 381 11.57 -13.13 20.13
C ALA A 381 11.66 -13.73 21.56
N SER A 382 11.96 -15.02 21.68
CA SER A 382 12.11 -15.72 22.95
C SER A 382 13.46 -15.47 23.66
N LEU A 383 14.35 -14.65 23.09
CA LEU A 383 15.66 -14.39 23.68
C LEU A 383 15.52 -13.76 25.08
N PRO A 384 16.36 -14.19 26.05
CA PRO A 384 16.27 -13.71 27.44
C PRO A 384 16.67 -12.24 27.58
N HIS A 385 17.49 -11.73 26.66
CA HIS A 385 17.94 -10.35 26.63
C HIS A 385 17.20 -9.55 25.57
N LYS A 386 16.96 -8.26 25.84
CA LYS A 386 16.29 -7.36 24.90
C LYS A 386 17.32 -6.74 23.97
N PHE A 387 17.14 -6.98 22.68
CA PHE A 387 18.00 -6.51 21.62
C PHE A 387 17.31 -5.43 20.81
N THR A 388 18.12 -4.58 20.17
CA THR A 388 17.70 -3.83 18.99
C THR A 388 17.78 -4.76 17.79
N VAL A 389 16.67 -4.91 17.07
CA VAL A 389 16.53 -5.86 15.96
C VAL A 389 16.19 -5.09 14.68
N PHE A 390 17.09 -5.14 13.71
CA PHE A 390 16.82 -4.69 12.35
C PHE A 390 16.00 -5.76 11.63
N TYR A 391 14.82 -5.34 11.17
CA TYR A 391 13.89 -6.20 10.46
C TYR A 391 13.87 -5.83 8.96
N PRO A 392 14.23 -6.76 8.05
CA PRO A 392 14.13 -6.55 6.62
C PRO A 392 12.66 -6.75 6.19
N GLY A 393 11.92 -5.65 6.12
CA GLY A 393 10.50 -5.68 5.78
C GLY A 393 9.95 -4.28 5.52
N LEU A 394 8.65 -4.20 5.22
CA LEU A 394 7.92 -2.94 5.05
C LEU A 394 6.92 -2.79 6.21
N ALA A 395 6.33 -1.60 6.39
CA ALA A 395 5.27 -1.40 7.39
C ALA A 395 4.09 -2.39 7.22
N ALA A 396 3.90 -2.94 6.01
CA ALA A 396 2.91 -3.98 5.69
C ALA A 396 3.20 -5.35 6.35
N THR A 397 4.46 -5.67 6.70
CA THR A 397 4.83 -6.89 7.43
C THR A 397 4.76 -6.72 8.96
N ALA A 398 4.04 -5.69 9.45
CA ALA A 398 3.96 -5.33 10.86
C ALA A 398 3.58 -6.50 11.79
N HIS A 399 2.82 -7.50 11.32
CA HIS A 399 2.45 -8.66 12.15
C HIS A 399 3.65 -9.52 12.56
N ALA A 400 4.63 -9.70 11.68
CA ALA A 400 5.82 -10.53 11.98
C ALA A 400 6.80 -9.75 12.88
N MET A 401 6.98 -8.46 12.60
CA MET A 401 7.77 -7.57 13.47
C MET A 401 7.15 -7.44 14.88
N ARG A 402 5.81 -7.46 14.99
CA ARG A 402 5.07 -7.37 16.25
C ARG A 402 5.48 -8.43 17.26
N VAL A 403 5.79 -9.64 16.81
CA VAL A 403 6.25 -10.73 17.68
C VAL A 403 7.52 -10.32 18.43
N LEU A 404 8.42 -9.58 17.79
CA LEU A 404 9.66 -9.09 18.44
C LEU A 404 9.34 -8.02 19.49
N THR A 405 8.48 -7.05 19.17
CA THR A 405 8.12 -5.96 20.08
C THR A 405 7.26 -6.42 21.25
N ASP A 406 6.33 -7.35 21.03
CA ASP A 406 5.47 -7.92 22.09
C ASP A 406 6.31 -8.68 23.13
N PHE A 407 7.43 -9.26 22.70
CA PHE A 407 8.42 -9.87 23.59
C PHE A 407 9.47 -8.87 24.10
N GLY A 408 9.28 -7.56 23.89
CA GLY A 408 10.07 -6.49 24.50
C GLY A 408 11.38 -6.14 23.78
N HIS A 409 11.59 -6.60 22.55
CA HIS A 409 12.71 -6.14 21.71
C HIS A 409 12.41 -4.76 21.11
N THR A 410 13.46 -4.02 20.76
CA THR A 410 13.32 -2.79 19.96
C THR A 410 13.47 -3.16 18.49
N ALA A 411 12.36 -3.29 17.75
CA ALA A 411 12.40 -3.64 16.33
C ALA A 411 12.41 -2.38 15.46
N ILE A 412 13.35 -2.31 14.52
CA ILE A 412 13.53 -1.20 13.58
C ILE A 412 13.42 -1.75 12.16
N VAL A 413 12.48 -1.22 11.40
CA VAL A 413 12.32 -1.56 9.99
C VAL A 413 13.45 -0.92 9.19
N VAL A 414 14.29 -1.74 8.55
CA VAL A 414 15.41 -1.26 7.72
C VAL A 414 15.16 -1.38 6.21
N GLY A 415 14.00 -1.91 5.82
CA GLY A 415 13.60 -2.05 4.42
C GLY A 415 14.60 -2.89 3.63
N SER A 416 15.03 -2.39 2.48
CA SER A 416 15.98 -3.03 1.57
C SER A 416 17.45 -2.71 1.86
N ARG A 417 17.76 -2.01 2.96
CA ARG A 417 19.15 -1.68 3.32
C ARG A 417 19.93 -2.95 3.64
N LYS A 418 21.03 -3.17 2.93
CA LYS A 418 21.96 -4.31 3.16
C LYS A 418 23.03 -3.94 4.17
N TYR A 419 23.28 -4.81 5.15
CA TYR A 419 24.38 -4.69 6.10
C TYR A 419 25.25 -5.95 6.06
N GLU A 420 26.48 -5.83 6.52
CA GLU A 420 27.41 -6.96 6.67
C GLU A 420 27.49 -7.43 8.12
N ASP A 421 27.77 -8.73 8.32
CA ASP A 421 28.01 -9.27 9.66
C ASP A 421 29.25 -8.61 10.28
N GLY A 422 29.10 -8.08 11.49
CA GLY A 422 30.13 -7.31 12.20
C GLY A 422 30.19 -5.81 11.86
N GLU A 423 29.38 -5.32 10.92
CA GLU A 423 29.35 -3.92 10.51
C GLU A 423 29.01 -2.99 11.69
N GLN A 424 29.77 -1.91 11.89
CA GLN A 424 29.45 -0.92 12.93
C GLN A 424 28.47 0.12 12.42
N VAL A 425 27.41 0.35 13.20
CA VAL A 425 26.39 1.35 12.92
C VAL A 425 26.11 2.20 14.16
N LEU A 426 25.71 3.45 13.92
CA LEU A 426 25.14 4.37 14.89
C LEU A 426 23.65 4.52 14.57
N VAL A 427 22.81 4.15 15.52
CA VAL A 427 21.36 4.32 15.44
C VAL A 427 20.97 5.46 16.37
N LYS A 428 20.28 6.46 15.82
CA LYS A 428 19.73 7.60 16.56
C LYS A 428 18.23 7.65 16.33
N VAL A 429 17.48 7.74 17.41
CA VAL A 429 16.05 8.01 17.38
C VAL A 429 15.82 9.35 18.05
N ASP A 430 15.37 10.33 17.27
CA ASP A 430 15.16 11.69 17.75
C ASP A 430 13.82 11.86 18.49
N ALA A 431 13.56 13.10 18.93
CA ALA A 431 12.33 13.44 19.65
C ALA A 431 11.06 13.27 18.82
N ASP A 432 11.19 13.29 17.49
CA ASP A 432 10.10 13.15 16.54
C ASP A 432 9.95 11.70 16.05
N GLN A 433 10.61 10.75 16.72
CA GLN A 433 10.65 9.32 16.39
C GLN A 433 11.25 9.01 15.01
N GLN A 434 12.04 9.92 14.42
CA GLN A 434 12.75 9.62 13.19
C GLN A 434 13.99 8.78 13.50
N ILE A 435 14.14 7.69 12.74
CA ILE A 435 15.25 6.77 12.89
C ILE A 435 16.34 7.14 11.88
N ASN A 436 17.49 7.58 12.38
CA ASN A 436 18.70 7.81 11.60
C ASN A 436 19.69 6.67 11.86
N ILE A 437 20.10 5.98 10.79
CA ILE A 437 21.08 4.89 10.86
C ILE A 437 22.30 5.31 10.05
N GLN A 438 23.41 5.58 10.72
CA GLN A 438 24.69 5.92 10.12
C GLN A 438 25.62 4.70 10.17
N ARG A 439 26.25 4.35 9.05
CA ARG A 439 27.25 3.28 9.02
C ARG A 439 28.61 3.87 9.38
N LEU A 440 29.22 3.35 10.44
CA LEU A 440 30.52 3.82 10.93
C LEU A 440 31.68 3.11 10.23
N SER A 441 31.43 1.93 9.66
CA SER A 441 32.37 1.16 8.83
C SER A 441 32.61 1.75 7.43
N ILE A 442 31.68 2.57 6.92
CA ILE A 442 31.77 3.16 5.57
C ILE A 442 32.74 4.35 5.52
N ALA A 443 33.11 4.93 6.67
CA ALA A 443 34.17 5.93 6.74
C ALA A 443 35.54 5.39 6.25
N ASP A 444 35.71 4.06 6.17
CA ASP A 444 36.99 3.41 5.86
C ASP A 444 36.96 2.46 4.64
N ARG A 445 35.89 2.44 3.83
CA ARG A 445 35.90 1.65 2.59
C ARG A 445 36.10 2.53 1.35
N SER A 446 37.28 2.39 0.77
CA SER A 446 37.68 2.82 -0.57
C SER A 446 36.87 2.10 -1.66
N SER A 447 35.55 2.27 -1.72
CA SER A 447 34.79 1.74 -2.85
C SER A 447 34.99 2.67 -4.04
N ALA A 448 35.70 2.18 -5.06
CA ALA A 448 35.93 2.85 -6.34
C ALA A 448 34.62 3.29 -7.03
N VAL A 449 33.54 2.58 -6.72
CA VAL A 449 32.20 2.80 -7.27
C VAL A 449 31.22 2.94 -6.10
N VAL A 450 30.37 3.97 -6.13
CA VAL A 450 29.24 4.13 -5.22
C VAL A 450 27.94 4.29 -6.02
N GLY A 451 26.82 3.81 -5.49
CA GLY A 451 25.51 4.06 -6.12
C GLY A 451 25.18 5.56 -6.09
N LEU A 452 24.61 6.10 -7.17
CA LEU A 452 24.24 7.52 -7.22
C LEU A 452 23.22 7.89 -6.13
N TYR A 453 22.40 6.94 -5.67
CA TYR A 453 21.48 7.17 -4.56
C TYR A 453 22.22 7.42 -3.23
N ASP A 454 23.31 6.69 -2.99
CA ASP A 454 24.06 6.70 -1.75
C ASP A 454 25.20 7.72 -1.74
N ALA A 455 25.50 8.37 -2.87
CA ALA A 455 26.64 9.28 -3.02
C ALA A 455 26.69 10.41 -1.96
N ARG A 456 25.53 10.92 -1.50
CA ARG A 456 25.45 11.92 -0.40
C ARG A 456 26.11 11.45 0.90
N LEU A 457 26.16 10.15 1.14
CA LEU A 457 26.70 9.56 2.36
C LEU A 457 28.24 9.60 2.40
N TYR A 458 28.89 9.82 1.25
CA TYR A 458 30.34 9.79 1.10
C TYR A 458 30.99 11.18 1.06
N GLY A 459 30.19 12.25 1.01
CA GLY A 459 30.67 13.63 1.01
C GLY A 459 31.23 14.10 -0.35
N ILE A 460 31.24 15.43 -0.54
CA ILE A 460 31.63 16.07 -1.81
C ILE A 460 33.06 15.68 -2.21
N GLU A 461 33.98 15.55 -1.25
CA GLU A 461 35.38 15.21 -1.49
C GLU A 461 35.56 13.86 -2.20
N LYS A 462 34.69 12.88 -1.90
CA LYS A 462 34.81 11.52 -2.42
C LYS A 462 34.05 11.27 -3.71
N VAL A 463 32.90 11.93 -3.88
CA VAL A 463 31.99 11.68 -5.03
C VAL A 463 31.91 12.85 -6.01
N GLY A 464 32.52 13.98 -5.68
CA GLY A 464 32.40 15.22 -6.45
C GLY A 464 31.05 15.93 -6.23
N GLY A 465 31.06 17.26 -6.37
CA GLY A 465 29.90 18.10 -6.07
C GLY A 465 28.65 17.78 -6.91
N LYS A 466 28.83 17.38 -8.17
CA LYS A 466 27.71 17.05 -9.07
C LYS A 466 26.99 15.78 -8.63
N ALA A 467 27.72 14.71 -8.33
CA ALA A 467 27.11 13.46 -7.91
C ALA A 467 26.48 13.57 -6.52
N PHE A 468 27.13 14.30 -5.62
CA PHE A 468 26.59 14.66 -4.31
C PHE A 468 25.23 15.38 -4.46
N ASN A 469 25.17 16.44 -5.27
CA ASN A 469 23.92 17.19 -5.49
C ASN A 469 22.85 16.36 -6.20
N LEU A 470 23.21 15.54 -7.20
CA LEU A 470 22.26 14.65 -7.87
C LEU A 470 21.68 13.61 -6.91
N SER A 471 22.47 13.10 -5.97
CA SER A 471 21.97 12.18 -4.94
C SER A 471 21.03 12.85 -3.93
N ILE A 472 21.26 14.14 -3.62
CA ILE A 472 20.33 14.95 -2.83
C ILE A 472 19.02 15.18 -3.60
N LEU A 473 19.10 15.52 -4.88
CA LEU A 473 17.90 15.68 -5.72
C LEU A 473 17.11 14.38 -5.82
N LYS A 474 17.79 13.25 -6.05
CA LYS A 474 17.16 11.94 -6.14
C LYS A 474 16.47 11.53 -4.83
N THR A 475 17.06 11.84 -3.68
CA THR A 475 16.44 11.59 -2.35
C THR A 475 15.32 12.56 -2.01
N LYS A 476 15.28 13.72 -2.65
CA LYS A 476 14.15 14.65 -2.61
C LYS A 476 13.08 14.34 -3.67
N GLY A 477 13.14 13.16 -4.30
CA GLY A 477 12.12 12.70 -5.25
C GLY A 477 12.18 13.32 -6.64
N PHE A 478 13.22 14.09 -6.96
CA PHE A 478 13.41 14.57 -8.33
C PHE A 478 13.75 13.42 -9.27
N ASN A 479 13.25 13.48 -10.50
CA ASN A 479 13.55 12.50 -11.54
C ASN A 479 15.01 12.61 -11.99
N VAL A 480 15.89 11.92 -11.26
CA VAL A 480 17.30 11.79 -11.56
C VAL A 480 17.53 10.38 -12.12
N PRO A 481 18.19 10.25 -13.29
CA PRO A 481 18.52 8.94 -13.86
C PRO A 481 19.21 8.01 -12.86
N HIS A 482 19.01 6.70 -13.02
CA HIS A 482 19.81 5.75 -12.26
C HIS A 482 21.26 5.78 -12.74
N GLY A 483 22.17 5.54 -11.81
CA GLY A 483 23.59 5.58 -12.11
C GLY A 483 24.43 5.19 -10.91
N PHE A 484 25.73 5.12 -11.16
CA PHE A 484 26.77 4.98 -10.17
C PHE A 484 27.76 6.12 -10.34
N VAL A 485 28.58 6.34 -9.32
CA VAL A 485 29.60 7.38 -9.27
C VAL A 485 30.93 6.67 -9.11
N LEU A 486 31.86 7.00 -10.01
CA LEU A 486 33.28 6.67 -9.80
C LEU A 486 33.84 7.69 -8.82
N THR A 487 34.46 7.24 -7.74
CA THR A 487 34.99 8.15 -6.72
C THR A 487 36.18 8.94 -7.25
N THR A 488 36.48 10.06 -6.61
CA THR A 488 37.66 10.88 -6.89
C THR A 488 38.96 10.08 -6.76
N GLU A 489 38.98 9.10 -5.86
CA GLU A 489 40.09 8.13 -5.69
C GLU A 489 40.40 7.35 -6.99
N VAL A 490 39.37 6.95 -7.76
CA VAL A 490 39.57 6.25 -9.06
C VAL A 490 40.18 7.19 -10.08
N PHE A 491 39.73 8.44 -10.11
CA PHE A 491 40.30 9.45 -10.99
C PHE A 491 41.78 9.69 -10.66
N ASP A 492 42.12 9.84 -9.37
CA ASP A 492 43.49 10.04 -8.93
C ASP A 492 44.40 8.86 -9.29
N GLN A 493 43.91 7.62 -9.19
CA GLN A 493 44.63 6.42 -9.61
C GLN A 493 44.88 6.40 -11.13
N VAL A 494 43.86 6.68 -11.93
CA VAL A 494 43.99 6.72 -13.40
C VAL A 494 44.97 7.83 -13.84
N ILE A 495 44.97 8.98 -13.17
CA ILE A 495 45.93 10.05 -13.40
C ILE A 495 47.33 9.61 -12.94
N ALA A 496 47.48 9.00 -11.77
CA ALA A 496 48.80 8.54 -11.30
C ALA A 496 49.43 7.50 -12.24
N GLU A 497 48.63 6.61 -12.82
CA GLU A 497 49.10 5.53 -13.70
C GLU A 497 49.36 5.97 -15.15
N ASN A 498 48.55 6.89 -15.68
CA ASN A 498 48.61 7.27 -17.10
C ASN A 498 49.26 8.63 -17.38
N PHE A 499 49.52 9.43 -16.35
CA PHE A 499 50.05 10.79 -16.52
C PHE A 499 51.58 10.81 -16.36
N THR A 500 52.30 10.72 -17.48
CA THR A 500 53.77 10.72 -17.49
C THR A 500 54.37 11.98 -16.83
N GLN A 501 55.51 11.85 -16.14
CA GLN A 501 56.23 12.97 -15.50
C GLN A 501 56.47 14.16 -16.46
N LYS A 502 56.58 13.90 -17.76
CA LYS A 502 56.78 14.91 -18.81
C LYS A 502 55.55 15.81 -19.02
N MET A 503 54.34 15.25 -18.94
CA MET A 503 53.08 16.02 -18.98
C MET A 503 52.87 16.82 -17.70
N ARG A 504 53.18 16.22 -16.54
CA ARG A 504 53.08 16.88 -15.24
C ARG A 504 53.98 18.11 -15.15
N LYS A 505 55.22 18.02 -15.66
CA LYS A 505 56.15 19.17 -15.72
C LYS A 505 55.64 20.27 -16.67
N SER A 506 55.12 19.90 -17.84
CA SER A 506 54.61 20.87 -18.82
C SER A 506 53.39 21.66 -18.32
N LEU A 507 52.48 21.02 -17.57
CA LEU A 507 51.29 21.66 -16.98
C LEU A 507 51.59 22.49 -15.73
N LEU A 508 52.61 22.13 -14.95
CA LEU A 508 53.04 22.92 -13.79
C LEU A 508 53.84 24.17 -14.20
N ASP A 509 54.60 24.08 -15.29
CA ASP A 509 55.38 25.21 -15.83
C ASP A 509 54.49 26.23 -16.60
N THR A 510 53.34 25.79 -17.17
CA THR A 510 52.32 26.71 -17.71
C THR A 510 51.50 27.29 -16.57
N GLY A 511 52.02 28.33 -15.92
CA GLY A 511 51.26 29.10 -14.94
C GLY A 511 49.91 29.52 -15.52
N VAL A 512 48.81 29.05 -14.94
CA VAL A 512 47.44 29.18 -15.46
C VAL A 512 46.98 30.64 -15.44
N LYS A 513 47.43 31.43 -16.42
CA LYS A 513 47.00 32.81 -16.64
C LYS A 513 46.45 33.06 -18.05
N ASN A 514 46.61 32.11 -18.96
CA ASN A 514 46.15 32.24 -20.35
C ASN A 514 45.45 30.96 -20.82
N ILE A 515 44.13 31.05 -21.02
CA ILE A 515 43.27 29.92 -21.46
C ILE A 515 43.70 29.39 -22.84
N ALA A 516 44.18 30.26 -23.74
CA ALA A 516 44.61 29.85 -25.07
C ALA A 516 45.83 28.92 -25.03
N GLU A 517 46.77 29.15 -24.12
CA GLU A 517 47.96 28.30 -23.93
C GLU A 517 47.57 26.92 -23.38
N VAL A 518 46.58 26.86 -22.48
CA VAL A 518 46.07 25.58 -21.94
C VAL A 518 45.37 24.77 -23.04
N GLU A 519 44.60 25.41 -23.90
CA GLU A 519 43.94 24.75 -25.04
C GLU A 519 44.93 24.25 -26.10
N GLU A 520 46.01 24.98 -26.35
CA GLU A 520 47.07 24.57 -27.28
C GLU A 520 47.90 23.41 -26.71
N LEU A 521 48.20 23.43 -25.40
CA LEU A 521 48.83 22.32 -24.70
C LEU A 521 47.95 21.06 -24.79
N GLY A 522 46.65 21.19 -24.55
CA GLY A 522 45.68 20.10 -24.66
C GLY A 522 45.64 19.47 -26.06
N ARG A 523 45.66 20.28 -27.13
CA ARG A 523 45.72 19.79 -28.52
C ARG A 523 47.01 19.02 -28.85
N ASN A 524 48.12 19.40 -28.23
CA ASN A 524 49.40 18.73 -28.43
C ASN A 524 49.53 17.42 -27.62
N LEU A 525 48.84 17.32 -26.49
CA LEU A 525 48.82 16.11 -25.66
C LEU A 525 48.04 14.95 -26.32
N VAL A 526 47.02 15.24 -27.14
CA VAL A 526 46.24 14.24 -27.89
C VAL A 526 47.07 13.52 -28.97
N LYS A 527 48.25 14.04 -29.34
CA LYS A 527 49.12 13.48 -30.39
C LYS A 527 50.15 12.45 -29.90
N PHE A 528 50.22 12.16 -28.60
CA PHE A 528 51.09 11.07 -28.12
C PHE A 528 50.45 9.71 -28.47
N PRO A 529 51.21 8.71 -28.95
CA PRO A 529 50.64 7.44 -29.38
C PRO A 529 50.02 6.70 -28.19
N ARG A 530 48.88 6.07 -28.45
CA ARG A 530 48.09 5.26 -27.50
C ARG A 530 48.90 4.13 -26.85
#